data_AF-A0A8K0HUH5-F1
#
_entry.id   AF-A0A8K0HUH5-F1
#
_cell.length_a   1.000
_cell.length_b   1.000
_cell.length_c   1.000
_cell.angle_alpha   90.00
_cell.angle_beta   90.00
_cell.angle_gamma   90.00
#
_symmetry.space_group_name_H-M   'P 1'
#
loop_
_entity.id
_entity.type
_entity.pdbx_description
1 polymer ?
#
loop_
_entity_poly.entity_id
_entity_poly.type
_entity_poly.pdbx_seq_one_letter_code
_entity_poly.pdbx_strand_id
1 'polypeptide(L)'
;MASTPPGFFFFSLAMASSPTTPSFSTFPRFLSFAYGVLIFSSFCHCRRLQDSPQGLTLDSVRDFLTREEDTIVFSLIERAKYPYNSPTYDPSYLHGKFSLVELFVRETEAVQAKAGRYQNPEEIPFFPNNLPSSLVPPYKFPQVLYPAAASVNVTETIWNIYFNDLLPLFTTKGNDGNYALTAASDLVCLQALSRRITYGRFVAEAKYRDAPQDYDTAIRAQDKDALMKLLTSESQEESVKRRVEKKAMAGRYQNPEEIPFFPNNLPSSLVPPYKFPQVLYPAAASVNVTETIWNIYFNDLLPLFTTKGNDGNYALTAASDLVCLQALSRRITYGRFVAEAKYRDAPQDYDTAIRAQDKDALMKLLTSESQEESVKRRVEKKAMVFGQDITLDKNYTCDGNGNQTNYKVDPSMVYRLYGDWVIPLTKLVEVEYLLHRLV
;
A
#
# COMPACT_ATOMS: atom_id res chain seq x y z
N MET A 1 -10.41 47.97 -47.16
CA MET A 1 -10.14 49.42 -47.23
C MET A 1 -11.31 50.14 -46.59
N ALA A 2 -11.09 51.32 -45.98
CA ALA A 2 -12.03 52.04 -45.10
C ALA A 2 -12.38 51.28 -43.79
N SER A 3 -12.63 51.93 -42.63
CA SER A 3 -12.35 53.32 -42.24
C SER A 3 -12.41 53.58 -40.71
N THR A 4 -11.29 54.07 -40.16
CA THR A 4 -11.13 55.05 -39.04
C THR A 4 -11.60 54.80 -37.58
N PRO A 5 -10.82 55.24 -36.56
CA PRO A 5 -11.15 55.24 -35.11
C PRO A 5 -11.69 56.62 -34.61
N PRO A 6 -12.14 56.75 -33.34
CA PRO A 6 -11.26 57.12 -32.20
C PRO A 6 -11.28 56.02 -31.09
N GLY A 7 -10.84 56.15 -29.83
CA GLY A 7 -10.24 57.19 -28.95
C GLY A 7 -10.26 56.66 -27.48
N PHE A 8 -9.67 57.26 -26.44
CA PHE A 8 -8.79 58.44 -26.31
C PHE A 8 -8.15 58.47 -24.88
N PHE A 9 -7.02 59.18 -24.70
CA PHE A 9 -6.47 59.81 -23.46
C PHE A 9 -5.45 59.13 -22.47
N PHE A 10 -4.35 59.88 -22.28
CA PHE A 10 -3.51 60.18 -21.09
C PHE A 10 -2.57 59.17 -20.36
N PHE A 11 -1.35 59.06 -20.90
CA PHE A 11 -0.04 59.47 -20.30
C PHE A 11 0.20 59.58 -18.76
N SER A 12 1.28 58.92 -18.31
CA SER A 12 2.27 59.31 -17.26
C SER A 12 1.81 59.44 -15.78
N LEU A 13 2.68 59.38 -14.75
CA LEU A 13 4.14 59.62 -14.66
C LEU A 13 4.85 58.86 -13.50
N ALA A 14 6.14 58.52 -13.70
CA ALA A 14 7.24 58.29 -12.72
C ALA A 14 7.22 57.17 -11.65
N MET A 15 8.46 56.76 -11.34
CA MET A 15 8.90 55.85 -10.26
C MET A 15 8.83 56.47 -8.85
N ALA A 16 8.60 55.64 -7.81
CA ALA A 16 9.48 55.56 -6.62
C ALA A 16 9.03 54.47 -5.60
N SER A 17 9.98 54.06 -4.75
CA SER A 17 9.83 53.47 -3.40
C SER A 17 8.93 52.23 -3.16
N SER A 18 9.60 51.10 -2.92
CA SER A 18 9.22 50.07 -1.91
C SER A 18 9.31 50.65 -0.47
N PRO A 19 8.90 49.95 0.62
CA PRO A 19 8.39 48.58 0.69
C PRO A 19 7.14 48.34 1.58
N THR A 20 6.22 47.48 1.13
CA THR A 20 5.33 46.71 2.02
C THR A 20 5.13 45.30 1.48
N THR A 21 5.18 44.31 2.37
CA THR A 21 5.12 42.87 2.06
C THR A 21 3.77 42.43 1.45
N PRO A 22 3.75 41.77 0.29
CA PRO A 22 2.67 40.85 -0.05
C PRO A 22 2.90 39.50 0.65
N SER A 23 1.90 38.99 1.36
CA SER A 23 1.98 37.67 2.00
C SER A 23 1.95 36.55 0.95
N PHE A 24 2.96 35.67 0.93
CA PHE A 24 3.01 34.51 0.03
C PHE A 24 2.05 33.39 0.46
N SER A 25 0.75 33.63 0.28
CA SER A 25 -0.34 32.72 0.65
C SER A 25 -0.85 31.85 -0.51
N THR A 26 0.04 31.44 -1.44
CA THR A 26 -0.35 30.70 -2.65
C THR A 26 0.67 29.67 -3.17
N PHE A 27 1.43 29.02 -2.28
CA PHE A 27 2.06 27.74 -2.64
C PHE A 27 1.00 26.62 -2.77
N PRO A 28 1.14 25.68 -3.72
CA PRO A 28 0.22 24.55 -3.85
C PRO A 28 0.25 23.65 -2.60
N ARG A 29 -0.92 23.20 -2.15
CA ARG A 29 -1.13 22.46 -0.88
C ARG A 29 -0.62 21.00 -0.89
N PHE A 30 0.59 20.73 -1.37
CA PHE A 30 1.10 19.37 -1.60
C PHE A 30 2.53 19.11 -1.09
N LEU A 31 2.85 19.54 0.13
CA LEU A 31 4.04 19.07 0.86
C LEU A 31 3.80 17.68 1.49
N SER A 32 4.12 16.64 0.72
CA SER A 32 4.37 15.23 1.09
C SER A 32 3.71 14.74 2.39
N PHE A 33 2.42 14.40 2.33
CA PHE A 33 1.59 14.23 3.53
C PHE A 33 1.22 12.79 3.93
N ALA A 34 2.24 11.92 4.01
CA ALA A 34 2.18 10.52 4.45
C ALA A 34 1.25 9.63 3.60
N TYR A 35 1.82 9.03 2.55
CA TYR A 35 1.22 7.93 1.80
C TYR A 35 1.77 6.59 2.28
N GLY A 36 0.88 5.62 2.44
CA GLY A 36 1.12 4.50 3.35
C GLY A 36 0.93 4.99 4.79
N VAL A 37 -0.33 5.02 5.25
CA VAL A 37 -0.56 4.72 6.68
C VAL A 37 0.05 3.35 6.88
N LEU A 38 0.87 3.20 7.92
CA LEU A 38 1.88 2.15 7.90
C LEU A 38 1.27 0.77 7.74
N ILE A 39 1.56 0.21 6.56
CA ILE A 39 1.67 -1.20 6.21
C ILE A 39 0.77 -2.09 7.07
N PHE A 40 -0.43 -2.26 6.51
CA PHE A 40 -1.57 -3.04 6.99
C PHE A 40 -2.43 -2.49 8.13
N SER A 41 -3.73 -2.38 7.84
CA SER A 41 -4.80 -2.54 8.84
C SER A 41 -5.03 -4.01 9.23
N SER A 42 -4.51 -4.97 8.45
CA SER A 42 -4.43 -6.39 8.83
C SER A 42 -3.28 -7.13 8.11
N PHE A 43 -2.08 -7.00 8.68
CA PHE A 43 -1.43 -8.22 9.08
C PHE A 43 -2.38 -8.77 10.12
N CYS A 44 -2.87 -9.99 9.94
CA CYS A 44 -3.80 -10.56 10.89
C CYS A 44 -3.27 -10.31 12.30
N HIS A 45 -3.95 -9.46 13.08
CA HIS A 45 -3.93 -9.64 14.51
C HIS A 45 -4.55 -11.03 14.66
N CYS A 46 -3.66 -12.01 14.80
CA CYS A 46 -3.95 -13.38 14.43
C CYS A 46 -4.71 -14.01 15.58
N ARG A 47 -5.97 -13.57 15.76
CA ARG A 47 -7.05 -14.38 16.32
C ARG A 47 -7.30 -15.48 15.30
N ARG A 48 -6.43 -16.47 15.45
CA ARG A 48 -6.24 -17.65 14.62
C ARG A 48 -7.54 -18.48 14.65
N LEU A 49 -7.76 -19.28 13.61
CA LEU A 49 -8.60 -20.49 13.72
C LEU A 49 -8.11 -21.46 14.82
N GLN A 50 -6.90 -21.23 15.34
CA GLN A 50 -6.13 -21.95 16.36
C GLN A 50 -6.02 -21.18 17.71
N ASP A 51 -6.73 -20.05 17.88
CA ASP A 51 -6.73 -19.28 19.15
C ASP A 51 -7.97 -19.62 19.99
N SER A 52 -9.07 -19.87 19.28
CA SER A 52 -10.25 -20.48 19.88
C SER A 52 -9.98 -21.95 20.21
N PRO A 53 -10.18 -22.41 21.45
CA PRO A 53 -10.22 -23.84 21.77
C PRO A 53 -11.44 -24.55 21.14
N GLN A 54 -12.34 -23.81 20.47
CA GLN A 54 -13.50 -24.32 19.72
C GLN A 54 -13.24 -24.41 18.21
N GLY A 55 -12.10 -23.92 17.71
CA GLY A 55 -11.70 -24.01 16.30
C GLY A 55 -12.47 -23.06 15.35
N LEU A 56 -12.75 -23.53 14.13
CA LEU A 56 -13.51 -22.80 13.11
C LEU A 56 -14.95 -22.55 13.56
N THR A 57 -15.31 -21.28 13.73
CA THR A 57 -16.65 -20.81 14.13
C THR A 57 -17.16 -19.71 13.20
N LEU A 58 -18.47 -19.54 13.09
CA LEU A 58 -19.08 -18.49 12.26
C LEU A 58 -18.63 -17.07 12.65
N ASP A 59 -18.33 -16.83 13.93
CA ASP A 59 -17.81 -15.55 14.39
C ASP A 59 -16.35 -15.34 13.96
N SER A 60 -15.48 -16.34 14.11
CA SER A 60 -14.10 -16.27 13.59
C SER A 60 -14.04 -16.04 12.08
N VAL A 61 -15.00 -16.61 11.34
CA VAL A 61 -15.19 -16.35 9.92
C VAL A 61 -15.64 -14.91 9.68
N ARG A 62 -16.63 -14.39 10.42
CA ARG A 62 -17.10 -13.00 10.27
C ARG A 62 -15.98 -11.98 10.55
N ASP A 63 -15.18 -12.21 11.59
CA ASP A 63 -14.01 -11.39 11.94
C ASP A 63 -12.93 -11.43 10.85
N PHE A 64 -12.72 -12.56 10.18
CA PHE A 64 -11.82 -12.67 9.03
C PHE A 64 -12.35 -11.92 7.81
N LEU A 65 -13.60 -12.19 7.39
CA LEU A 65 -14.19 -11.59 6.20
C LEU A 65 -14.31 -10.06 6.31
N THR A 66 -14.53 -9.53 7.51
CA THR A 66 -14.64 -8.08 7.78
C THR A 66 -13.29 -7.36 7.69
N ARG A 67 -12.18 -8.05 7.97
CA ARG A 67 -10.81 -7.53 7.79
C ARG A 67 -10.40 -7.49 6.32
N GLU A 68 -10.69 -8.56 5.57
CA GLU A 68 -10.36 -8.62 4.14
C GLU A 68 -11.14 -7.61 3.27
N GLU A 69 -12.28 -7.09 3.75
CA GLU A 69 -12.90 -5.90 3.16
C GLU A 69 -11.96 -4.68 3.15
N ASP A 70 -11.24 -4.42 4.25
CA ASP A 70 -10.28 -3.32 4.34
C ASP A 70 -9.15 -3.58 3.33
N THR A 71 -8.59 -4.80 3.34
CA THR A 71 -7.52 -5.24 2.44
C THR A 71 -7.88 -4.99 0.97
N ILE A 72 -9.07 -5.42 0.53
CA ILE A 72 -9.52 -5.25 -0.87
C ILE A 72 -9.76 -3.78 -1.21
N VAL A 73 -10.46 -3.02 -0.35
CA VAL A 73 -10.75 -1.60 -0.61
C VAL A 73 -9.46 -0.79 -0.76
N PHE A 74 -8.49 -0.99 0.14
CA PHE A 74 -7.20 -0.32 0.04
C PHE A 74 -6.39 -0.80 -1.18
N SER A 75 -6.39 -2.09 -1.50
CA SER A 75 -5.67 -2.61 -2.69
C SER A 75 -6.17 -1.98 -3.99
N LEU A 76 -7.50 -1.90 -4.18
CA LEU A 76 -8.11 -1.27 -5.35
C LEU A 76 -7.80 0.24 -5.41
N ILE A 77 -7.81 0.94 -4.26
CA ILE A 77 -7.43 2.36 -4.17
C ILE A 77 -5.96 2.58 -4.51
N GLU A 78 -5.05 1.70 -4.07
CA GLU A 78 -3.63 1.78 -4.41
C GLU A 78 -3.39 1.51 -5.90
N ARG A 79 -4.06 0.50 -6.49
CA ARG A 79 -4.00 0.24 -7.94
C ARG A 79 -4.60 1.37 -8.77
N ALA A 80 -5.64 2.05 -8.29
CA ALA A 80 -6.32 3.17 -8.97
C ALA A 80 -5.43 4.42 -9.18
N LYS A 81 -4.27 4.51 -8.54
CA LYS A 81 -3.32 5.63 -8.71
C LYS A 81 -2.61 5.59 -10.06
N TYR A 82 -2.27 4.39 -10.51
CA TYR A 82 -1.68 4.15 -11.82
C TYR A 82 -2.81 4.08 -12.87
N PRO A 83 -2.57 4.56 -14.10
CA PRO A 83 -3.53 4.38 -15.18
C PRO A 83 -3.67 2.89 -15.56
N TYR A 84 -4.47 2.60 -16.58
CA TYR A 84 -4.66 1.24 -17.07
C TYR A 84 -3.34 0.58 -17.48
N ASN A 85 -2.37 1.33 -18.04
CA ASN A 85 -1.03 0.80 -18.37
C ASN A 85 -1.09 -0.48 -19.22
N SER A 86 -1.84 -0.43 -20.33
CA SER A 86 -2.08 -1.59 -21.23
C SER A 86 -0.86 -2.43 -21.63
N PRO A 87 0.36 -1.89 -21.80
CA PRO A 87 1.53 -2.72 -22.11
C PRO A 87 1.92 -3.72 -21.01
N THR A 88 1.40 -3.55 -19.79
CA THR A 88 1.56 -4.51 -18.68
C THR A 88 0.83 -5.84 -18.94
N TYR A 89 -0.22 -5.81 -19.78
CA TYR A 89 -1.13 -6.94 -20.03
C TYR A 89 -1.00 -7.53 -21.43
N ASP A 90 -0.26 -6.87 -22.32
CA ASP A 90 -0.05 -7.28 -23.71
C ASP A 90 1.20 -8.20 -23.83
N PRO A 91 1.07 -9.49 -24.20
CA PRO A 91 2.21 -10.39 -24.38
C PRO A 91 3.17 -9.95 -25.51
N SER A 92 2.67 -9.20 -26.50
CA SER A 92 3.50 -8.72 -27.61
C SER A 92 4.52 -7.66 -27.15
N TYR A 93 4.24 -6.95 -26.06
CA TYR A 93 5.14 -5.90 -25.53
C TYR A 93 6.45 -6.45 -24.97
N LEU A 94 6.48 -7.72 -24.57
CA LEU A 94 7.69 -8.46 -24.19
C LEU A 94 8.26 -9.33 -25.32
N HIS A 95 7.69 -9.26 -26.54
CA HIS A 95 7.96 -10.18 -27.65
C HIS A 95 7.86 -11.67 -27.23
N GLY A 96 7.00 -11.98 -26.26
CA GLY A 96 7.08 -13.19 -25.46
C GLY A 96 5.82 -14.06 -25.47
N LYS A 97 5.89 -15.18 -24.74
CA LYS A 97 4.76 -16.10 -24.54
C LYS A 97 3.74 -15.60 -23.51
N PHE A 98 4.16 -14.68 -22.64
CA PHE A 98 3.44 -14.27 -21.43
C PHE A 98 3.36 -12.74 -21.37
N SER A 99 2.32 -12.20 -20.73
CA SER A 99 2.25 -10.77 -20.40
C SER A 99 3.21 -10.40 -19.26
N LEU A 100 3.47 -9.10 -19.07
CA LEU A 100 4.33 -8.65 -17.97
C LEU A 100 3.70 -8.96 -16.60
N VAL A 101 2.37 -8.81 -16.45
CA VAL A 101 1.70 -9.19 -15.20
C VAL A 101 1.75 -10.70 -14.96
N GLU A 102 1.60 -11.53 -16.00
CA GLU A 102 1.71 -12.98 -15.87
C GLU A 102 3.12 -13.39 -15.43
N LEU A 103 4.17 -12.84 -16.06
CA LEU A 103 5.55 -13.09 -15.66
C LEU A 103 5.80 -12.64 -14.21
N PHE A 104 5.37 -11.43 -13.86
CA PHE A 104 5.55 -10.87 -12.52
C PHE A 104 4.86 -11.71 -11.44
N VAL A 105 3.61 -12.12 -11.68
CA VAL A 105 2.86 -12.99 -10.77
C VAL A 105 3.58 -14.34 -10.64
N ARG A 106 3.93 -15.00 -11.75
CA ARG A 106 4.54 -16.34 -11.72
C ARG A 106 5.88 -16.41 -11.00
N GLU A 107 6.78 -15.45 -11.24
CA GLU A 107 8.05 -15.38 -10.51
C GLU A 107 7.84 -15.05 -9.02
N THR A 108 6.88 -14.17 -8.70
CA THR A 108 6.56 -13.84 -7.30
C THR A 108 5.92 -15.02 -6.56
N GLU A 109 5.01 -15.77 -7.21
CA GLU A 109 4.45 -17.01 -6.64
C GLU A 109 5.53 -18.08 -6.45
N ALA A 110 6.52 -18.18 -7.34
CA ALA A 110 7.65 -19.09 -7.18
C ALA A 110 8.57 -18.71 -6.00
N VAL A 111 8.76 -17.42 -5.71
CA VAL A 111 9.45 -16.96 -4.50
C VAL A 111 8.61 -17.25 -3.25
N GLN A 112 7.31 -16.96 -3.28
CA GLN A 112 6.39 -17.19 -2.15
C GLN A 112 6.21 -18.69 -1.84
N ALA A 113 6.28 -19.57 -2.84
CA ALA A 113 6.28 -21.02 -2.67
C ALA A 113 7.53 -21.53 -1.93
N LYS A 114 8.73 -21.03 -2.30
CA LYS A 114 9.99 -21.29 -1.56
C LYS A 114 9.88 -20.81 -0.10
N ALA A 115 9.23 -19.68 0.15
CA ALA A 115 8.94 -19.16 1.49
C ALA A 115 7.74 -19.84 2.19
N GLY A 116 7.16 -20.90 1.60
CA GLY A 116 6.14 -21.74 2.25
C GLY A 116 4.69 -21.25 2.17
N ARG A 117 4.37 -20.20 1.40
CA ARG A 117 3.00 -19.61 1.34
C ARG A 117 1.91 -20.66 1.16
N TYR A 118 2.07 -21.52 0.17
CA TYR A 118 1.08 -22.53 -0.22
C TYR A 118 1.14 -23.82 0.63
N GLN A 119 1.81 -23.79 1.79
CA GLN A 119 1.56 -24.74 2.88
C GLN A 119 0.32 -24.33 3.70
N ASN A 120 -0.02 -23.03 3.74
CA ASN A 120 -1.22 -22.55 4.42
C ASN A 120 -2.47 -22.86 3.57
N PRO A 121 -3.49 -23.58 4.10
CA PRO A 121 -4.70 -23.93 3.36
C PRO A 121 -5.62 -22.74 3.01
N GLU A 122 -5.35 -21.55 3.56
CA GLU A 122 -6.05 -20.30 3.21
C GLU A 122 -5.48 -19.63 1.94
N GLU A 123 -4.32 -20.08 1.43
CA GLU A 123 -3.59 -19.46 0.31
C GLU A 123 -3.60 -20.35 -0.94
N ILE A 124 -4.15 -19.85 -2.05
CA ILE A 124 -4.21 -20.59 -3.34
C ILE A 124 -3.46 -19.81 -4.44
N PRO A 125 -2.53 -20.45 -5.18
CA PRO A 125 -1.82 -19.81 -6.28
C PRO A 125 -2.69 -19.66 -7.54
N PHE A 126 -2.37 -18.65 -8.34
CA PHE A 126 -2.89 -18.50 -9.70
C PHE A 126 -2.20 -19.46 -10.68
N PHE A 127 -0.92 -19.77 -10.47
CA PHE A 127 -0.13 -20.64 -11.35
C PHE A 127 0.44 -21.86 -10.60
N PRO A 128 -0.40 -22.82 -10.17
CA PRO A 128 0.05 -24.03 -9.44
C PRO A 128 1.04 -24.90 -10.23
N ASN A 129 1.03 -24.81 -11.56
CA ASN A 129 1.82 -25.65 -12.44
C ASN A 129 3.32 -25.30 -12.35
N ASN A 130 4.11 -26.21 -11.77
CA ASN A 130 5.56 -26.13 -11.55
C ASN A 130 6.01 -25.14 -10.46
N LEU A 131 5.20 -24.94 -9.41
CA LEU A 131 5.68 -24.24 -8.22
C LEU A 131 6.85 -24.99 -7.56
N PRO A 132 7.91 -24.29 -7.12
CA PRO A 132 9.06 -24.91 -6.45
C PRO A 132 8.72 -25.34 -5.02
N SER A 133 9.40 -26.38 -4.55
CA SER A 133 9.31 -26.86 -3.15
C SER A 133 9.65 -25.76 -2.14
N SER A 134 8.98 -25.81 -0.99
CA SER A 134 9.29 -24.95 0.15
C SER A 134 10.69 -25.21 0.70
N LEU A 135 11.39 -24.14 1.07
CA LEU A 135 12.70 -24.14 1.74
C LEU A 135 12.59 -23.87 3.24
N VAL A 136 11.42 -23.41 3.72
CA VAL A 136 11.16 -23.18 5.15
C VAL A 136 10.66 -24.46 5.84
N PRO A 137 10.90 -24.64 7.16
CA PRO A 137 10.43 -25.80 7.90
C PRO A 137 8.89 -25.97 7.80
N PRO A 138 8.38 -27.19 7.54
CA PRO A 138 6.94 -27.41 7.39
C PRO A 138 6.15 -27.04 8.64
N TYR A 139 5.22 -26.09 8.51
CA TYR A 139 4.29 -25.75 9.58
C TYR A 139 3.07 -26.68 9.58
N LYS A 140 2.66 -27.18 10.75
CA LYS A 140 1.51 -28.09 10.89
C LYS A 140 0.20 -27.31 11.01
N PHE A 141 -0.29 -26.79 9.89
CA PHE A 141 -1.64 -26.22 9.82
C PHE A 141 -2.69 -27.28 10.20
N PRO A 142 -3.73 -26.91 10.98
CA PRO A 142 -4.81 -27.84 11.31
C PRO A 142 -5.62 -28.21 10.06
N GLN A 143 -6.01 -29.47 9.95
CA GLN A 143 -6.91 -29.91 8.89
C GLN A 143 -8.35 -29.45 9.18
N VAL A 144 -8.67 -28.23 8.76
CA VAL A 144 -9.98 -27.61 8.97
C VAL A 144 -11.00 -28.03 7.92
N LEU A 145 -10.62 -28.12 6.64
CA LEU A 145 -11.52 -28.48 5.54
C LEU A 145 -11.60 -29.99 5.31
N TYR A 146 -12.77 -30.48 4.88
CA TYR A 146 -12.90 -31.83 4.30
C TYR A 146 -11.93 -32.04 3.11
N PRO A 147 -11.25 -33.20 2.96
CA PRO A 147 -10.18 -33.38 1.98
C PRO A 147 -10.55 -33.01 0.54
N ALA A 148 -11.75 -33.38 0.08
CA ALA A 148 -12.21 -33.08 -1.28
C ALA A 148 -12.66 -31.62 -1.48
N ALA A 149 -12.92 -30.88 -0.39
CA ALA A 149 -13.19 -29.44 -0.45
C ALA A 149 -11.89 -28.61 -0.48
N ALA A 150 -10.80 -29.12 0.10
CA ALA A 150 -9.50 -28.44 0.14
C ALA A 150 -8.85 -28.26 -1.24
N SER A 151 -9.24 -29.06 -2.25
CA SER A 151 -8.77 -28.96 -3.64
C SER A 151 -9.60 -28.00 -4.52
N VAL A 152 -10.72 -27.46 -4.02
CA VAL A 152 -11.54 -26.51 -4.78
C VAL A 152 -10.75 -25.23 -5.04
N ASN A 153 -10.56 -24.91 -6.32
CA ASN A 153 -9.85 -23.74 -6.81
C ASN A 153 -10.69 -23.00 -7.86
N VAL A 154 -10.66 -21.67 -7.83
CA VAL A 154 -11.35 -20.75 -8.76
C VAL A 154 -10.47 -19.58 -9.22
N THR A 155 -9.14 -19.65 -9.03
CA THR A 155 -8.23 -18.53 -9.32
C THR A 155 -8.25 -18.08 -10.79
N GLU A 156 -8.48 -18.98 -11.76
CA GLU A 156 -8.67 -18.63 -13.17
C GLU A 156 -9.92 -17.75 -13.40
N THR A 157 -11.04 -18.05 -12.71
CA THR A 157 -12.25 -17.22 -12.76
C THR A 157 -12.00 -15.82 -12.16
N ILE A 158 -11.25 -15.77 -11.05
CA ILE A 158 -10.89 -14.50 -10.39
C ILE A 158 -9.96 -13.66 -11.28
N TRP A 159 -8.98 -14.29 -11.94
CA TRP A 159 -8.08 -13.66 -12.89
C TRP A 159 -8.85 -13.01 -14.05
N ASN A 160 -9.75 -13.78 -14.68
CA ASN A 160 -10.54 -13.32 -15.81
C ASN A 160 -11.48 -12.17 -15.43
N ILE A 161 -12.19 -12.27 -14.29
CA ILE A 161 -13.05 -11.18 -13.80
C ILE A 161 -12.21 -9.94 -13.44
N TYR A 162 -11.03 -10.11 -12.83
CA TYR A 162 -10.18 -8.99 -12.45
C TYR A 162 -9.75 -8.17 -13.67
N PHE A 163 -9.16 -8.79 -14.69
CA PHE A 163 -8.62 -8.06 -15.84
C PHE A 163 -9.67 -7.62 -16.86
N ASN A 164 -10.69 -8.43 -17.13
CA ASN A 164 -11.68 -8.12 -18.17
C ASN A 164 -12.79 -7.18 -17.65
N ASP A 165 -13.29 -7.43 -16.44
CA ASP A 165 -14.52 -6.79 -15.94
C ASP A 165 -14.22 -5.71 -14.89
N LEU A 166 -13.36 -5.99 -13.91
CA LEU A 166 -13.17 -5.11 -12.75
C LEU A 166 -12.17 -3.97 -13.02
N LEU A 167 -10.98 -4.29 -13.52
CA LEU A 167 -9.88 -3.34 -13.74
C LEU A 167 -10.28 -2.12 -14.61
N PRO A 168 -11.06 -2.27 -15.70
CA PRO A 168 -11.50 -1.13 -16.50
C PRO A 168 -12.48 -0.17 -15.80
N LEU A 169 -13.13 -0.59 -14.70
CA LEU A 169 -14.14 0.23 -14.01
C LEU A 169 -13.54 1.27 -13.06
N PHE A 170 -12.32 1.06 -12.57
CA PHE A 170 -11.71 1.91 -11.54
C PHE A 170 -10.35 2.54 -11.93
N THR A 171 -9.80 2.20 -13.10
CA THR A 171 -8.55 2.78 -13.61
C THR A 171 -8.79 3.82 -14.72
N THR A 172 -7.94 4.84 -14.80
CA THR A 172 -7.99 5.83 -15.89
C THR A 172 -7.27 5.32 -17.14
N LYS A 173 -7.81 5.61 -18.33
CA LYS A 173 -7.10 5.31 -19.58
C LYS A 173 -5.81 6.13 -19.68
N GLY A 174 -4.67 5.48 -19.88
CA GLY A 174 -3.37 6.14 -20.01
C GLY A 174 -2.19 5.18 -19.88
N ASN A 175 -0.97 5.73 -20.01
CA ASN A 175 0.29 5.04 -19.76
C ASN A 175 1.27 6.00 -19.05
N ASP A 176 1.75 5.66 -17.87
CA ASP A 176 2.72 6.45 -17.08
C ASP A 176 4.11 5.79 -16.95
N GLY A 177 4.33 4.63 -17.59
CA GLY A 177 5.59 3.89 -17.53
C GLY A 177 5.83 3.10 -16.23
N ASN A 178 4.96 3.21 -15.21
CA ASN A 178 5.12 2.53 -13.91
C ASN A 178 4.68 1.06 -13.95
N TYR A 179 5.07 0.31 -14.99
CA TYR A 179 4.57 -1.03 -15.27
C TYR A 179 4.85 -2.06 -14.16
N ALA A 180 6.02 -1.99 -13.52
CA ALA A 180 6.39 -2.89 -12.42
C ALA A 180 5.53 -2.64 -11.16
N LEU A 181 5.30 -1.37 -10.82
CA LEU A 181 4.42 -0.98 -9.71
C LEU A 181 2.94 -1.30 -10.01
N THR A 182 2.56 -1.22 -11.29
CA THR A 182 1.24 -1.63 -11.80
C THR A 182 1.03 -3.13 -11.56
N ALA A 183 1.92 -3.98 -12.08
CA ALA A 183 1.86 -5.43 -11.91
C ALA A 183 1.93 -5.87 -10.44
N ALA A 184 2.73 -5.18 -9.60
CA ALA A 184 2.76 -5.41 -8.16
C ALA A 184 1.42 -5.06 -7.49
N SER A 185 0.79 -3.94 -7.87
CA SER A 185 -0.52 -3.54 -7.35
C SER A 185 -1.63 -4.49 -7.82
N ASP A 186 -1.57 -4.97 -9.05
CA ASP A 186 -2.47 -6.00 -9.58
C ASP A 186 -2.33 -7.32 -8.82
N LEU A 187 -1.09 -7.78 -8.55
CA LEU A 187 -0.84 -8.99 -7.75
C LEU A 187 -1.46 -8.87 -6.34
N VAL A 188 -1.32 -7.71 -5.68
CA VAL A 188 -1.92 -7.50 -4.35
C VAL A 188 -3.45 -7.53 -4.42
N CYS A 189 -4.07 -6.90 -5.43
CA CYS A 189 -5.51 -7.00 -5.65
C CYS A 189 -5.98 -8.44 -5.90
N LEU A 190 -5.30 -9.14 -6.81
CA LEU A 190 -5.57 -10.54 -7.16
C LEU A 190 -5.46 -11.46 -5.94
N GLN A 191 -4.43 -11.31 -5.11
CA GLN A 191 -4.25 -12.16 -3.93
C GLN A 191 -5.25 -11.84 -2.81
N ALA A 192 -5.62 -10.57 -2.60
CA ALA A 192 -6.67 -10.20 -1.64
C ALA A 192 -8.06 -10.71 -2.08
N LEU A 193 -8.39 -10.58 -3.36
CA LEU A 193 -9.62 -11.14 -3.95
C LEU A 193 -9.62 -12.66 -3.89
N SER A 194 -8.49 -13.31 -4.26
CA SER A 194 -8.31 -14.77 -4.17
C SER A 194 -8.58 -15.27 -2.76
N ARG A 195 -7.89 -14.72 -1.74
CA ARG A 195 -8.09 -15.14 -0.35
C ARG A 195 -9.54 -14.94 0.08
N ARG A 196 -10.11 -13.75 -0.10
CA ARG A 196 -11.49 -13.44 0.34
C ARG A 196 -12.58 -14.27 -0.35
N ILE A 197 -12.40 -14.65 -1.61
CA ILE A 197 -13.36 -15.47 -2.37
C ILE A 197 -13.17 -16.95 -2.02
N THR A 198 -11.94 -17.45 -2.03
CA THR A 198 -11.63 -18.87 -1.73
C THR A 198 -11.81 -19.22 -0.25
N TYR A 199 -11.84 -18.21 0.65
CA TYR A 199 -12.31 -18.40 2.03
C TYR A 199 -13.77 -18.87 2.12
N GLY A 200 -14.55 -18.74 1.05
CA GLY A 200 -15.89 -19.34 0.92
C GLY A 200 -15.92 -20.84 1.24
N ARG A 201 -14.80 -21.56 1.07
CA ARG A 201 -14.64 -22.96 1.50
C ARG A 201 -14.74 -23.12 3.02
N PHE A 202 -14.11 -22.22 3.78
CA PHE A 202 -14.19 -22.17 5.25
C PHE A 202 -15.55 -21.62 5.72
N VAL A 203 -16.18 -20.71 4.96
CA VAL A 203 -17.58 -20.27 5.21
C VAL A 203 -18.55 -21.45 5.11
N ALA A 204 -18.42 -22.26 4.05
CA ALA A 204 -19.26 -23.43 3.83
C ALA A 204 -19.02 -24.52 4.90
N GLU A 205 -17.76 -24.83 5.22
CA GLU A 205 -17.40 -25.76 6.29
C GLU A 205 -17.93 -25.29 7.66
N ALA A 206 -17.86 -23.99 7.97
CA ALA A 206 -18.40 -23.43 9.21
C ALA A 206 -19.94 -23.52 9.27
N LYS A 207 -20.64 -23.15 8.19
CA LYS A 207 -22.10 -23.28 8.09
C LYS A 207 -22.57 -24.74 8.17
N TYR A 208 -21.86 -25.65 7.53
CA TYR A 208 -22.16 -27.08 7.60
C TYR A 208 -21.98 -27.64 9.01
N ARG A 209 -20.97 -27.20 9.77
CA ARG A 209 -20.77 -27.61 11.17
C ARG A 209 -21.83 -27.07 12.12
N ASP A 210 -22.35 -25.88 11.84
CA ASP A 210 -23.39 -25.22 12.63
C ASP A 210 -24.75 -25.93 12.47
N ALA A 211 -25.13 -26.28 11.23
CA ALA A 211 -26.39 -26.96 10.92
C ALA A 211 -26.24 -28.08 9.86
N PRO A 212 -25.66 -29.25 10.18
CA PRO A 212 -25.38 -30.29 9.18
C PRO A 212 -26.62 -30.80 8.45
N GLN A 213 -27.75 -30.93 9.16
CA GLN A 213 -28.99 -31.52 8.65
C GLN A 213 -29.62 -30.70 7.50
N ASP A 214 -29.43 -29.38 7.51
CA ASP A 214 -30.01 -28.47 6.51
C ASP A 214 -29.36 -28.66 5.12
N TYR A 215 -28.08 -29.06 5.09
CA TYR A 215 -27.31 -29.25 3.86
C TYR A 215 -27.29 -30.69 3.37
N ASP A 216 -27.48 -31.67 4.25
CA ASP A 216 -27.17 -33.09 4.00
C ASP A 216 -27.91 -33.67 2.79
N THR A 217 -29.19 -33.30 2.58
CA THR A 217 -29.96 -33.68 1.39
C THR A 217 -29.39 -33.07 0.10
N ALA A 218 -29.07 -31.78 0.09
CA ALA A 218 -28.57 -31.08 -1.09
C ALA A 218 -27.15 -31.53 -1.46
N ILE A 219 -26.29 -31.80 -0.47
CA ILE A 219 -24.96 -32.41 -0.66
C ILE A 219 -25.09 -33.79 -1.31
N ARG A 220 -25.95 -34.67 -0.78
CA ARG A 220 -26.17 -36.03 -1.34
C ARG A 220 -26.76 -36.01 -2.74
N ALA A 221 -27.62 -35.04 -3.04
CA ALA A 221 -28.21 -34.84 -4.37
C ALA A 221 -27.26 -34.14 -5.37
N GLN A 222 -26.15 -33.56 -4.90
CA GLN A 222 -25.29 -32.64 -5.67
C GLN A 222 -26.06 -31.41 -6.23
N ASP A 223 -27.12 -31.00 -5.53
CA ASP A 223 -27.99 -29.89 -5.93
C ASP A 223 -27.33 -28.53 -5.63
N LYS A 224 -26.73 -27.95 -6.67
CA LYS A 224 -26.02 -26.66 -6.58
C LYS A 224 -26.96 -25.50 -6.28
N ASP A 225 -28.20 -25.53 -6.77
CA ASP A 225 -29.12 -24.40 -6.65
C ASP A 225 -29.75 -24.37 -5.26
N ALA A 226 -30.07 -25.54 -4.69
CA ALA A 226 -30.42 -25.66 -3.28
C ALA A 226 -29.26 -25.25 -2.36
N LEU A 227 -28.03 -25.70 -2.63
CA LEU A 227 -26.85 -25.30 -1.86
C LEU A 227 -26.60 -23.78 -1.92
N MET A 228 -26.70 -23.16 -3.10
CA MET A 228 -26.59 -21.71 -3.24
C MET A 228 -27.67 -20.99 -2.41
N LYS A 229 -28.94 -21.44 -2.49
CA LYS A 229 -30.05 -20.87 -1.72
C LYS A 229 -29.84 -20.97 -0.19
N LEU A 230 -29.25 -22.05 0.30
CA LEU A 230 -28.90 -22.24 1.72
C LEU A 230 -27.65 -21.44 2.15
N LEU A 231 -26.79 -21.05 1.21
CA LEU A 231 -25.57 -20.28 1.49
C LEU A 231 -25.80 -18.76 1.40
N THR A 232 -26.70 -18.29 0.54
CA THR A 232 -27.06 -16.87 0.35
C THR A 232 -27.68 -16.25 1.61
N SER A 233 -27.40 -14.96 1.85
CA SER A 233 -28.05 -14.19 2.92
C SER A 233 -28.11 -12.72 2.53
N GLU A 234 -29.18 -12.34 1.84
CA GLU A 234 -29.36 -11.02 1.21
C GLU A 234 -29.12 -9.86 2.19
N SER A 235 -29.60 -9.98 3.44
CA SER A 235 -29.42 -8.95 4.48
C SER A 235 -27.96 -8.76 4.91
N GLN A 236 -27.15 -9.83 4.88
CA GLN A 236 -25.71 -9.77 5.17
C GLN A 236 -24.95 -9.20 3.98
N GLU A 237 -25.30 -9.61 2.75
CA GLU A 237 -24.70 -9.06 1.52
C GLU A 237 -24.95 -7.56 1.38
N GLU A 238 -26.17 -7.10 1.67
CA GLU A 238 -26.53 -5.67 1.63
C GLU A 238 -25.96 -4.86 2.81
N SER A 239 -25.51 -5.54 3.88
CA SER A 239 -24.71 -4.96 4.96
C SER A 239 -23.24 -4.81 4.55
N VAL A 240 -22.67 -5.84 3.91
CA VAL A 240 -21.31 -5.82 3.35
C VAL A 240 -21.16 -4.71 2.31
N LYS A 241 -22.06 -4.62 1.32
CA LYS A 241 -22.02 -3.58 0.27
C LYS A 241 -21.96 -2.16 0.86
N ARG A 242 -22.89 -1.83 1.76
CA ARG A 242 -22.98 -0.50 2.41
C ARG A 242 -21.82 -0.21 3.37
N ARG A 243 -21.17 -1.23 3.96
CA ARG A 243 -19.95 -1.07 4.76
C ARG A 243 -18.73 -0.82 3.88
N VAL A 244 -18.57 -1.57 2.79
CA VAL A 244 -17.51 -1.40 1.79
C VAL A 244 -17.59 -0.03 1.10
N GLU A 245 -18.79 0.42 0.75
CA GLU A 245 -19.04 1.76 0.18
C GLU A 245 -18.53 2.88 1.12
N LYS A 246 -18.93 2.85 2.40
CA LYS A 246 -18.49 3.83 3.40
C LYS A 246 -16.96 3.85 3.57
N LYS A 247 -16.31 2.67 3.55
CA LYS A 247 -14.85 2.54 3.59
C LYS A 247 -14.19 3.21 2.36
N ALA A 248 -14.69 2.94 1.16
CA ALA A 248 -14.14 3.46 -0.08
C ALA A 248 -14.24 5.00 -0.21
N MET A 249 -15.28 5.62 0.34
CA MET A 249 -15.44 7.09 0.33
C MET A 249 -14.34 7.84 1.09
N ALA A 250 -13.64 7.19 2.04
CA ALA A 250 -12.65 7.85 2.90
C ALA A 250 -11.20 7.90 2.34
N GLY A 251 -10.90 7.21 1.23
CA GLY A 251 -9.51 6.84 0.89
C GLY A 251 -8.83 7.50 -0.34
N ARG A 252 -9.43 8.49 -1.01
CA ARG A 252 -8.93 8.99 -2.32
C ARG A 252 -7.74 9.97 -2.26
N TYR A 253 -6.50 9.52 -2.54
CA TYR A 253 -5.35 10.37 -2.96
C TYR A 253 -4.36 9.60 -3.89
N GLN A 254 -3.30 10.22 -4.45
CA GLN A 254 -2.61 9.76 -5.68
C GLN A 254 -1.04 9.68 -5.66
N ASN A 255 -0.51 9.17 -6.80
CA ASN A 255 0.77 8.54 -7.23
C ASN A 255 2.19 8.91 -6.68
N PRO A 256 3.23 8.01 -6.80
CA PRO A 256 4.60 8.20 -6.24
C PRO A 256 5.82 7.66 -7.09
N GLU A 257 7.08 7.64 -6.58
CA GLU A 257 8.33 7.09 -7.24
C GLU A 257 9.26 6.31 -6.24
N GLU A 258 10.18 5.40 -6.64
CA GLU A 258 11.01 4.51 -5.74
C GLU A 258 12.54 4.48 -5.96
N ILE A 259 13.29 3.87 -5.01
CA ILE A 259 14.67 3.31 -5.17
C ILE A 259 14.67 1.82 -4.74
N PRO A 260 15.32 0.89 -5.48
CA PRO A 260 15.49 -0.50 -5.06
C PRO A 260 16.52 -0.68 -3.91
N PHE A 261 16.26 -1.61 -2.99
CA PHE A 261 17.14 -1.90 -1.85
C PHE A 261 18.48 -2.54 -2.21
N PHE A 262 18.52 -3.39 -3.24
CA PHE A 262 19.67 -4.19 -3.65
C PHE A 262 20.14 -3.85 -5.08
N PRO A 263 20.66 -2.64 -5.33
CA PRO A 263 20.93 -2.14 -6.69
C PRO A 263 21.97 -2.97 -7.47
N ASN A 264 22.94 -3.56 -6.77
CA ASN A 264 24.10 -4.21 -7.40
C ASN A 264 23.78 -5.56 -8.08
N ASN A 265 22.60 -6.14 -7.82
CA ASN A 265 22.21 -7.48 -8.29
C ASN A 265 20.93 -7.45 -9.16
N LEU A 266 20.59 -6.30 -9.75
CA LEU A 266 19.39 -6.16 -10.58
C LEU A 266 19.59 -6.78 -11.97
N PRO A 267 18.65 -7.59 -12.48
CA PRO A 267 18.67 -8.03 -13.87
C PRO A 267 18.41 -6.86 -14.82
N SER A 268 18.81 -7.02 -16.09
CA SER A 268 18.47 -6.07 -17.15
C SER A 268 16.94 -5.96 -17.32
N SER A 269 16.45 -4.74 -17.56
CA SER A 269 15.02 -4.52 -17.81
C SER A 269 14.55 -5.31 -19.03
N LEU A 270 13.54 -6.16 -18.83
CA LEU A 270 12.81 -6.85 -19.90
C LEU A 270 11.88 -5.90 -20.68
N VAL A 271 11.62 -4.72 -20.13
CA VAL A 271 10.72 -3.70 -20.70
C VAL A 271 11.54 -2.58 -21.36
N PRO A 272 11.16 -2.08 -22.55
CA PRO A 272 11.81 -0.94 -23.19
C PRO A 272 11.87 0.31 -22.28
N PRO A 273 12.97 1.07 -22.29
CA PRO A 273 13.17 2.17 -21.35
C PRO A 273 12.21 3.34 -21.57
N TYR A 274 11.41 3.66 -20.55
CA TYR A 274 10.56 4.85 -20.53
C TYR A 274 11.39 6.11 -20.27
N LYS A 275 11.11 7.21 -20.99
CA LYS A 275 11.85 8.47 -20.88
C LYS A 275 11.22 9.38 -19.81
N PHE A 276 11.55 9.14 -18.55
CA PHE A 276 11.15 10.01 -17.44
C PHE A 276 11.79 11.41 -17.55
N PRO A 277 11.12 12.49 -17.12
CA PRO A 277 11.72 13.82 -17.03
C PRO A 277 12.88 13.85 -16.03
N GLN A 278 14.00 14.50 -16.40
CA GLN A 278 15.13 14.65 -15.48
C GLN A 278 14.85 15.77 -14.47
N VAL A 279 14.31 15.40 -13.30
CA VAL A 279 13.95 16.36 -12.24
C VAL A 279 15.12 16.65 -11.29
N LEU A 280 15.92 15.64 -10.93
CA LEU A 280 17.05 15.77 -9.99
C LEU A 280 18.38 16.06 -10.70
N TYR A 281 19.29 16.78 -10.01
CA TYR A 281 20.69 16.92 -10.41
C TYR A 281 21.38 15.54 -10.44
N PRO A 282 22.07 15.15 -11.54
CA PRO A 282 22.46 13.76 -11.76
C PRO A 282 23.52 13.22 -10.78
N ALA A 283 24.49 14.04 -10.34
CA ALA A 283 25.51 13.60 -9.38
C ALA A 283 24.92 13.34 -7.98
N ALA A 284 23.89 14.09 -7.59
CA ALA A 284 23.17 13.92 -6.33
C ALA A 284 22.01 12.90 -6.39
N ALA A 285 21.55 12.52 -7.59
CA ALA A 285 20.46 11.56 -7.76
C ALA A 285 20.80 10.15 -7.26
N SER A 286 22.08 9.81 -7.20
CA SER A 286 22.65 8.53 -6.74
C SER A 286 22.60 8.31 -5.22
N VAL A 287 22.31 9.36 -4.43
CA VAL A 287 22.24 9.28 -2.97
C VAL A 287 21.25 8.21 -2.53
N ASN A 288 21.76 7.20 -1.82
CA ASN A 288 21.00 6.05 -1.36
C ASN A 288 21.32 5.74 0.11
N VAL A 289 20.27 5.46 0.89
CA VAL A 289 20.35 5.10 2.33
C VAL A 289 19.57 3.82 2.66
N THR A 290 19.29 2.96 1.66
CA THR A 290 18.50 1.73 1.83
C THR A 290 19.08 0.78 2.87
N GLU A 291 20.40 0.69 3.02
CA GLU A 291 21.05 -0.12 4.06
C GLU A 291 20.76 0.43 5.48
N THR A 292 20.82 1.74 5.67
CA THR A 292 20.45 2.40 6.95
C THR A 292 18.98 2.15 7.29
N ILE A 293 18.08 2.25 6.30
CA ILE A 293 16.66 1.96 6.46
C ILE A 293 16.42 0.49 6.83
N TRP A 294 17.12 -0.44 6.16
CA TRP A 294 17.03 -1.88 6.41
C TRP A 294 17.44 -2.23 7.85
N ASN A 295 18.60 -1.72 8.29
CA ASN A 295 19.14 -1.99 9.61
C ASN A 295 18.24 -1.42 10.71
N ILE A 296 17.74 -0.19 10.56
CA ILE A 296 16.79 0.43 11.50
C ILE A 296 15.46 -0.32 11.53
N TYR A 297 14.94 -0.76 10.37
CA TYR A 297 13.69 -1.51 10.31
C TYR A 297 13.76 -2.80 11.13
N PHE A 298 14.77 -3.65 10.91
CA PHE A 298 14.85 -4.95 11.58
C PHE A 298 15.35 -4.89 13.02
N ASN A 299 16.26 -3.98 13.36
CA ASN A 299 16.88 -3.93 14.69
C ASN A 299 16.08 -3.06 15.68
N ASP A 300 15.55 -1.91 15.23
CA ASP A 300 14.94 -0.91 16.11
C ASP A 300 13.41 -0.89 15.98
N LEU A 301 12.89 -0.94 14.75
CA LEU A 301 11.47 -0.68 14.46
C LEU A 301 10.62 -1.94 14.69
N LEU A 302 10.97 -3.06 14.05
CA LEU A 302 10.22 -4.32 14.09
C LEU A 302 9.96 -4.83 15.52
N PRO A 303 10.92 -4.79 16.47
CA PRO A 303 10.68 -5.25 17.84
C PRO A 303 9.70 -4.39 18.66
N LEU A 304 9.36 -3.17 18.21
CA LEU A 304 8.48 -2.26 18.95
C LEU A 304 6.98 -2.49 18.68
N PHE A 305 6.62 -3.13 17.55
CA PHE A 305 5.22 -3.37 17.18
C PHE A 305 4.87 -4.84 16.92
N THR A 306 5.85 -5.76 16.97
CA THR A 306 5.61 -7.20 16.80
C THR A 306 5.57 -7.97 18.11
N THR A 307 4.68 -8.96 18.20
CA THR A 307 4.62 -9.91 19.31
C THR A 307 5.57 -11.09 19.07
N LYS A 308 6.32 -11.49 20.10
CA LYS A 308 7.17 -12.70 20.03
C LYS A 308 6.32 -13.95 19.78
N GLY A 309 6.62 -14.69 18.70
CA GLY A 309 5.92 -15.92 18.33
C GLY A 309 6.36 -16.45 16.97
N ASN A 310 5.67 -17.49 16.49
CA ASN A 310 5.79 -18.02 15.13
C ASN A 310 4.46 -18.71 14.75
N ASP A 311 3.83 -18.27 13.65
CA ASP A 311 2.55 -18.76 13.14
C ASP A 311 2.67 -19.52 11.81
N GLY A 312 3.89 -19.69 11.30
CA GLY A 312 4.19 -20.36 10.03
C GLY A 312 3.99 -19.50 8.77
N ASN A 313 3.52 -18.26 8.87
CA ASN A 313 3.16 -17.43 7.71
C ASN A 313 4.36 -16.69 7.07
N TYR A 314 5.56 -17.29 7.08
CA TYR A 314 6.83 -16.66 6.71
C TYR A 314 6.82 -15.90 5.36
N ALA A 315 6.15 -16.44 4.35
CA ALA A 315 6.02 -15.78 3.04
C ALA A 315 5.19 -14.49 3.11
N LEU A 316 4.16 -14.45 3.95
CA LEU A 316 3.39 -13.23 4.22
C LEU A 316 4.23 -12.27 5.07
N THR A 317 4.96 -12.76 6.09
CA THR A 317 5.95 -11.99 6.88
C THR A 317 6.89 -11.20 5.98
N ALA A 318 7.66 -11.91 5.14
CA ALA A 318 8.64 -11.29 4.26
C ALA A 318 8.02 -10.37 3.18
N ALA A 319 6.87 -10.72 2.61
CA ALA A 319 6.16 -9.86 1.65
C ALA A 319 5.67 -8.55 2.29
N SER A 320 5.38 -8.58 3.58
CA SER A 320 4.87 -7.46 4.35
C SER A 320 6.00 -6.55 4.86
N ASP A 321 7.08 -7.14 5.34
CA ASP A 321 8.34 -6.44 5.63
C ASP A 321 8.86 -5.73 4.38
N LEU A 322 8.73 -6.34 3.20
CA LEU A 322 9.06 -5.70 1.92
C LEU A 322 8.21 -4.44 1.67
N VAL A 323 6.90 -4.48 1.91
CA VAL A 323 6.04 -3.29 1.80
C VAL A 323 6.42 -2.23 2.85
N CYS A 324 6.82 -2.63 4.07
CA CYS A 324 7.37 -1.71 5.08
C CYS A 324 8.61 -0.99 4.59
N LEU A 325 9.60 -1.77 4.16
CA LEU A 325 10.89 -1.30 3.67
C LEU A 325 10.71 -0.40 2.44
N GLN A 326 9.90 -0.82 1.46
CA GLN A 326 9.55 0.01 0.30
C GLN A 326 8.92 1.32 0.73
N ALA A 327 7.84 1.33 1.52
CA ALA A 327 7.17 2.57 1.93
C ALA A 327 8.07 3.52 2.73
N LEU A 328 8.88 2.99 3.66
CA LEU A 328 9.86 3.77 4.43
C LEU A 328 10.94 4.36 3.53
N SER A 329 11.54 3.53 2.66
CA SER A 329 12.52 3.99 1.65
C SER A 329 11.93 5.05 0.73
N ARG A 330 10.72 4.84 0.24
CA ARG A 330 9.99 5.79 -0.61
C ARG A 330 9.84 7.13 0.09
N ARG A 331 9.38 7.13 1.35
CA ARG A 331 9.19 8.37 2.12
C ARG A 331 10.51 9.06 2.46
N ILE A 332 11.55 8.31 2.83
CA ILE A 332 12.85 8.85 3.26
C ILE A 332 13.66 9.37 2.07
N THR A 333 13.79 8.57 1.02
CA THR A 333 14.57 8.91 -0.20
C THR A 333 13.91 10.00 -1.06
N TYR A 334 12.63 10.33 -0.80
CA TYR A 334 11.98 11.53 -1.31
C TYR A 334 12.63 12.83 -0.81
N GLY A 335 13.46 12.76 0.25
CA GLY A 335 14.30 13.88 0.70
C GLY A 335 15.11 14.51 -0.43
N ARG A 336 15.55 13.74 -1.44
CA ARG A 336 16.25 14.28 -2.64
C ARG A 336 15.40 15.32 -3.39
N PHE A 337 14.09 15.09 -3.51
CA PHE A 337 13.16 16.05 -4.13
C PHE A 337 12.82 17.22 -3.22
N VAL A 338 12.75 17.00 -1.90
CA VAL A 338 12.55 18.07 -0.91
C VAL A 338 13.74 19.03 -0.91
N ALA A 339 14.97 18.49 -0.93
CA ALA A 339 16.20 19.25 -1.03
C ALA A 339 16.31 20.00 -2.38
N GLU A 340 16.02 19.36 -3.51
CA GLU A 340 16.01 20.04 -4.81
C GLU A 340 14.97 21.18 -4.86
N ALA A 341 13.79 21.00 -4.25
CA ALA A 341 12.78 22.05 -4.16
C ALA A 341 13.23 23.21 -3.26
N LYS A 342 13.73 22.93 -2.05
CA LYS A 342 14.28 23.93 -1.11
C LYS A 342 15.44 24.71 -1.74
N TYR A 343 16.36 24.01 -2.41
CA TYR A 343 17.51 24.63 -3.08
C TYR A 343 17.08 25.52 -4.26
N ARG A 344 16.05 25.15 -5.03
CA ARG A 344 15.51 26.00 -6.12
C ARG A 344 14.78 27.24 -5.61
N ASP A 345 14.17 27.17 -4.42
CA ASP A 345 13.46 28.29 -3.80
C ASP A 345 14.43 29.36 -3.26
N ALA A 346 15.48 28.92 -2.55
CA ALA A 346 16.50 29.81 -1.97
C ALA A 346 17.94 29.27 -2.14
N PRO A 347 18.55 29.34 -3.35
CA PRO A 347 19.88 28.77 -3.59
C PRO A 347 20.97 29.37 -2.69
N GLN A 348 20.92 30.69 -2.48
CA GLN A 348 21.92 31.48 -1.75
C GLN A 348 22.10 31.01 -0.30
N ASP A 349 21.01 30.55 0.33
CA ASP A 349 21.00 30.12 1.72
C ASP A 349 21.82 28.84 1.93
N TYR A 350 21.89 27.97 0.92
CA TYR A 350 22.61 26.69 0.96
C TYR A 350 24.01 26.77 0.32
N ASP A 351 24.22 27.65 -0.66
CA ASP A 351 25.42 27.70 -1.52
C ASP A 351 26.74 27.71 -0.72
N THR A 352 26.78 28.45 0.40
CA THR A 352 27.97 28.53 1.27
C THR A 352 28.21 27.21 2.01
N ALA A 353 27.18 26.61 2.59
CA ALA A 353 27.29 25.35 3.33
C ALA A 353 27.60 24.16 2.42
N ILE A 354 27.03 24.12 1.21
CA ILE A 354 27.36 23.12 0.19
C ILE A 354 28.84 23.21 -0.21
N ARG A 355 29.33 24.42 -0.51
CA ARG A 355 30.74 24.64 -0.92
C ARG A 355 31.73 24.36 0.22
N ALA A 356 31.34 24.57 1.47
CA ALA A 356 32.11 24.20 2.65
C ALA A 356 32.00 22.72 3.04
N GLN A 357 31.08 21.95 2.42
CA GLN A 357 30.69 20.60 2.80
C GLN A 357 30.21 20.48 4.28
N ASP A 358 29.62 21.56 4.80
CA ASP A 358 29.19 21.69 6.19
C ASP A 358 27.85 21.00 6.43
N LYS A 359 27.91 19.75 6.90
CA LYS A 359 26.73 18.91 7.18
C LYS A 359 25.85 19.50 8.30
N ASP A 360 26.44 20.15 9.29
CA ASP A 360 25.73 20.65 10.47
C ASP A 360 25.01 21.96 10.16
N ALA A 361 25.63 22.85 9.38
CA ALA A 361 24.96 24.03 8.83
C ALA A 361 23.78 23.63 7.92
N LEU A 362 23.97 22.64 7.03
CA LEU A 362 22.88 22.12 6.19
C LEU A 362 21.75 21.52 7.04
N MET A 363 22.06 20.66 8.02
CA MET A 363 21.05 20.08 8.92
C MET A 363 20.27 21.17 9.68
N LYS A 364 20.95 22.23 10.12
CA LYS A 364 20.33 23.39 10.79
C LYS A 364 19.42 24.19 9.86
N LEU A 365 19.85 24.48 8.63
CA LEU A 365 19.06 25.18 7.61
C LEU A 365 17.81 24.39 7.18
N LEU A 366 17.91 23.06 7.14
CA LEU A 366 16.82 22.17 6.72
C LEU A 366 15.78 21.87 7.80
N THR A 367 16.12 22.07 9.08
CA THR A 367 15.29 21.73 10.24
C THR A 367 14.23 22.80 10.52
N SER A 368 12.99 22.37 10.77
CA SER A 368 11.91 23.29 11.14
C SER A 368 10.98 22.63 12.17
N GLU A 369 11.31 22.80 13.45
CA GLU A 369 10.65 22.12 14.58
C GLU A 369 9.12 22.24 14.57
N SER A 370 8.59 23.42 14.21
CA SER A 370 7.14 23.66 14.10
C SER A 370 6.48 22.84 12.98
N GLN A 371 7.16 22.66 11.85
CA GLN A 371 6.68 21.80 10.76
C GLN A 371 6.82 20.32 11.15
N GLU A 372 7.91 19.94 11.80
CA GLU A 372 8.16 18.56 12.26
C GLU A 372 7.13 18.13 13.33
N GLU A 373 6.78 19.00 14.28
CA GLU A 373 5.68 18.77 15.24
C GLU A 373 4.33 18.68 14.53
N SER A 374 4.04 19.60 13.61
CA SER A 374 2.82 19.55 12.80
C SER A 374 2.73 18.27 11.95
N VAL A 375 3.86 17.72 11.51
CA VAL A 375 3.90 16.43 10.81
C VAL A 375 3.53 15.29 11.74
N LYS A 376 4.22 15.15 12.88
CA LYS A 376 3.97 14.09 13.87
C LYS A 376 2.51 14.09 14.36
N ARG A 377 1.96 15.26 14.73
CA ARG A 377 0.55 15.40 15.16
C ARG A 377 -0.47 15.04 14.08
N ARG A 378 -0.17 15.31 12.80
CA ARG A 378 -1.08 14.99 11.69
C ARG A 378 -0.98 13.53 11.24
N VAL A 379 0.10 12.80 11.55
CA VAL A 379 0.13 11.33 11.36
C VAL A 379 -0.47 10.58 12.56
N GLU A 380 -0.28 11.07 13.78
CA GLU A 380 -0.99 10.62 15.00
C GLU A 380 -2.52 10.67 14.79
N LYS A 381 -3.05 11.83 14.37
CA LYS A 381 -4.48 11.99 14.07
C LYS A 381 -4.96 11.13 12.89
N LYS A 382 -4.10 10.84 11.89
CA LYS A 382 -4.43 9.86 10.84
C LYS A 382 -4.55 8.45 11.41
N ALA A 383 -3.60 8.01 12.24
CA ALA A 383 -3.63 6.70 12.89
C ALA A 383 -4.89 6.54 13.77
N MET A 384 -5.29 7.57 14.51
CA MET A 384 -6.56 7.57 15.25
C MET A 384 -7.77 7.32 14.34
N VAL A 385 -7.82 7.88 13.12
CA VAL A 385 -8.99 7.77 12.23
C VAL A 385 -9.00 6.44 11.48
N PHE A 386 -7.86 6.00 10.92
CA PHE A 386 -7.78 4.76 10.14
C PHE A 386 -7.63 3.50 11.01
N GLY A 387 -7.22 3.64 12.28
CA GLY A 387 -7.07 2.53 13.22
C GLY A 387 -8.37 2.11 13.93
N GLN A 388 -9.49 2.82 13.73
CA GLN A 388 -10.79 2.50 14.34
C GLN A 388 -11.58 1.45 13.56
N ASP A 389 -12.26 0.54 14.26
CA ASP A 389 -13.24 -0.38 13.66
C ASP A 389 -14.58 0.32 13.40
N ILE A 390 -14.88 0.52 12.11
CA ILE A 390 -16.12 1.14 11.62
C ILE A 390 -17.28 0.15 11.77
N THR A 391 -17.99 0.25 12.89
CA THR A 391 -19.25 -0.47 13.16
C THR A 391 -20.46 0.38 12.73
N LEU A 392 -21.51 -0.26 12.19
CA LEU A 392 -22.66 0.46 11.63
C LEU A 392 -23.62 1.02 12.69
N ASP A 393 -23.65 0.42 13.88
CA ASP A 393 -24.68 0.67 14.91
C ASP A 393 -24.28 1.71 15.96
N LYS A 394 -23.07 2.28 15.88
CA LYS A 394 -22.60 3.31 16.81
C LYS A 394 -22.89 4.71 16.26
N ASN A 395 -23.96 5.32 16.77
CA ASN A 395 -24.16 6.76 16.67
C ASN A 395 -22.94 7.49 17.27
N TYR A 396 -22.47 8.54 16.60
CA TYR A 396 -21.34 9.35 17.05
C TYR A 396 -21.74 10.33 18.17
N THR A 397 -22.07 9.82 19.36
CA THR A 397 -22.14 10.64 20.58
C THR A 397 -20.79 10.60 21.31
N CYS A 398 -20.21 11.78 21.54
CA CYS A 398 -18.92 11.94 22.21
C CYS A 398 -19.06 11.97 23.75
N ASP A 399 -19.73 10.95 24.31
CA ASP A 399 -19.85 10.80 25.77
C ASP A 399 -18.52 10.33 26.37
N GLY A 400 -17.97 11.14 27.28
CA GLY A 400 -16.64 10.97 27.86
C GLY A 400 -16.54 9.88 28.93
N ASN A 401 -16.99 8.65 28.64
CA ASN A 401 -17.07 7.58 29.63
C ASN A 401 -16.46 6.24 29.15
N GLY A 402 -15.16 6.07 29.41
CA GLY A 402 -14.49 4.79 29.70
C GLY A 402 -14.33 3.73 28.61
N ASN A 403 -15.13 3.72 27.54
CA ASN A 403 -15.05 2.68 26.51
C ASN A 403 -13.74 2.78 25.71
N GLN A 404 -12.85 1.79 25.87
CA GLN A 404 -11.60 1.71 25.11
C GLN A 404 -11.86 1.72 23.60
N THR A 405 -11.43 2.78 22.93
CA THR A 405 -11.26 2.80 21.48
C THR A 405 -10.06 1.92 21.13
N ASN A 406 -10.30 0.63 20.89
CA ASN A 406 -9.28 -0.27 20.40
C ASN A 406 -8.81 0.21 19.02
N TYR A 407 -7.62 0.81 18.99
CA TYR A 407 -6.93 1.14 17.75
C TYR A 407 -6.10 -0.06 17.28
N LYS A 408 -6.15 -0.36 15.98
CA LYS A 408 -5.36 -1.45 15.36
C LYS A 408 -3.84 -1.28 15.55
N VAL A 409 -3.39 -0.03 15.70
CA VAL A 409 -2.02 0.38 16.09
C VAL A 409 -2.16 1.59 17.01
N ASP A 410 -1.35 1.69 18.07
CA ASP A 410 -1.33 2.86 18.95
C ASP A 410 -0.92 4.14 18.16
N PRO A 411 -1.77 5.19 18.10
CA PRO A 411 -1.42 6.46 17.47
C PRO A 411 -0.14 7.11 18.01
N SER A 412 0.20 6.88 19.28
CA SER A 412 1.42 7.40 19.93
C SER A 412 2.69 6.77 19.35
N MET A 413 2.63 5.49 18.96
CA MET A 413 3.73 4.81 18.27
C MET A 413 3.95 5.39 16.87
N VAL A 414 2.88 5.82 16.17
CA VAL A 414 3.00 6.48 14.86
C VAL A 414 3.56 7.90 14.98
N TYR A 415 3.20 8.64 16.04
CA TYR A 415 3.83 9.91 16.39
C TYR A 415 5.34 9.73 16.62
N ARG A 416 5.71 8.76 17.47
CA ARG A 416 7.10 8.45 17.82
C ARG A 416 7.90 7.99 16.60
N LEU A 417 7.33 7.12 15.78
CA LEU A 417 7.99 6.63 14.56
C LEU A 417 8.42 7.77 13.62
N TYR A 418 7.58 8.79 13.48
CA TYR A 418 7.91 9.95 12.66
C TYR A 418 8.99 10.84 13.29
N GLY A 419 9.00 10.99 14.62
CA GLY A 419 10.00 11.78 15.34
C GLY A 419 11.38 11.13 15.42
N ASP A 420 11.44 9.88 15.86
CA ASP A 420 12.70 9.19 16.19
C ASP A 420 13.44 8.70 14.92
N TRP A 421 12.75 8.35 13.83
CA TRP A 421 13.37 7.76 12.62
C TRP A 421 12.99 8.43 11.30
N VAL A 422 11.70 8.55 10.95
CA VAL A 422 11.32 8.92 9.56
C VAL A 422 11.74 10.35 9.20
N ILE A 423 11.55 11.32 10.09
CA ILE A 423 11.99 12.71 9.86
C ILE A 423 13.52 12.83 9.89
N PRO A 424 14.26 12.33 10.90
CA PRO A 424 15.72 12.34 10.90
C PRO A 424 16.36 11.71 9.65
N LEU A 425 15.88 10.54 9.21
CA LEU A 425 16.40 9.88 8.02
C LEU A 425 16.06 10.64 6.72
N THR A 426 14.90 11.31 6.65
CA THR A 426 14.60 12.21 5.51
C THR A 426 15.60 13.37 5.49
N LYS A 427 15.89 14.01 6.63
CA LYS A 427 16.84 15.12 6.71
C LYS A 427 18.27 14.69 6.39
N LEU A 428 18.68 13.47 6.75
CA LEU A 428 19.96 12.89 6.32
C LEU A 428 20.05 12.80 4.78
N VAL A 429 19.00 12.31 4.11
CA VAL A 429 18.94 12.29 2.63
C VAL A 429 18.96 13.71 2.05
N GLU A 430 18.28 14.68 2.67
CA GLU A 430 18.30 16.07 2.22
C GLU A 430 19.73 16.66 2.32
N VAL A 431 20.47 16.42 3.41
CA VAL A 431 21.87 16.85 3.56
C VAL A 431 22.78 16.17 2.53
N GLU A 432 22.76 14.84 2.42
CA GLU A 432 23.63 14.12 1.47
C GLU A 432 23.31 14.50 0.02
N TYR A 433 22.06 14.82 -0.32
CA TYR A 433 21.71 15.36 -1.64
C TYR A 433 22.34 16.74 -1.89
N LEU A 434 22.24 17.66 -0.93
CA LEU A 434 22.78 19.02 -1.09
C LEU A 434 24.31 19.05 -1.18
N LEU A 435 25.02 18.21 -0.44
CA LEU A 435 26.49 18.11 -0.52
C LEU A 435 27.00 17.80 -1.94
N HIS A 436 26.25 16.99 -2.69
CA HIS A 436 26.56 16.60 -4.07
C HIS A 436 25.88 17.49 -5.13
N ARG A 437 25.30 18.64 -4.74
CA ARG A 437 24.43 19.44 -5.62
C ARG A 437 25.15 20.45 -6.52
N LEU A 438 26.40 20.79 -6.18
CA LEU A 438 27.24 21.78 -6.86
C LEU A 438 28.62 21.23 -7.28
N VAL A 439 28.76 19.90 -7.29
CA VAL A 439 29.99 19.14 -7.52
C VAL A 439 29.79 18.18 -8.69
#